data_AF-A0AAD5WSN1-F1
#
_entry.id   AF-A0AAD5WSN1-F1
#
_cell.length_a   1.000
_cell.length_b   1.000
_cell.length_c   1.000
_cell.angle_alpha   90.00
_cell.angle_beta   90.00
_cell.angle_gamma   90.00
#
_symmetry.space_group_name_H-M   'P 1'
#
loop_
_entity.id
_entity.type
_entity.pdbx_description
1 polymer ?
#
loop_
_entity_poly.entity_id
_entity_poly.type
_entity_poly.pdbx_seq_one_letter_code
_entity_poly.pdbx_strand_id
1 'polypeptide(L)'
;MSSPEIRLKFHAQVSHIPHPHFIQSVNFNVHTAPHGLPTMNTPSPCAAKVPTKGMAAYASTTFFQPHRAREAIRDAHAKTIPPLMGYYAGISSIPNTRFLAPMGFDAVWIDWEHSSCNVETMTTMVHDSIFMSGGRTIPFVRVPGHDHASIGYALDAGASLIIPQVETVSEAKHVISAAKFNASRPSVPGTRSAPPFRYIIGVTDQPYDPARTLHECLNDQAAIMIQVESLAGIENLDSILAECGSDIDMVWFGSLDCRVSMGLPGNSGLGGAEPEWLAAAAKFREIIDKHDKPYAGFGFSGPPFGAVEGFVESAERMSMMMMAADVLAFMGMGNALQEAKALVAPLVQRAGGKNGETTNGKVVEEKKTENGEAIAAR
;
A
#
# COMPACT_ATOMS: atom_id res chain seq x y z
N MET A 1 -19.92 14.70 -62.79
CA MET A 1 -20.47 15.68 -61.84
C MET A 1 -19.74 15.51 -60.52
N SER A 2 -18.83 16.44 -60.26
CA SER A 2 -17.85 16.47 -59.18
C SER A 2 -18.47 17.04 -57.90
N SER A 3 -18.30 16.37 -56.76
CA SER A 3 -18.63 16.89 -55.43
C SER A 3 -17.43 17.64 -54.85
N PRO A 4 -17.59 18.83 -54.22
CA PRO A 4 -16.47 19.63 -53.73
C PRO A 4 -16.13 19.33 -52.25
N GLU A 5 -14.82 19.20 -51.99
CA GLU A 5 -14.23 19.22 -50.65
C GLU A 5 -14.33 20.62 -50.02
N ILE A 6 -14.79 20.70 -48.77
CA ILE A 6 -14.74 21.92 -47.94
C ILE A 6 -13.41 21.93 -47.18
N ARG A 7 -12.49 22.83 -47.57
CA ARG A 7 -11.30 23.19 -46.78
C ARG A 7 -11.52 24.54 -46.10
N LEU A 8 -11.55 24.56 -44.76
CA LEU A 8 -11.47 25.81 -44.00
C LEU A 8 -10.04 26.35 -44.03
N LYS A 9 -9.87 27.59 -44.54
CA LYS A 9 -8.64 28.38 -44.40
C LYS A 9 -8.90 29.51 -43.40
N PHE A 10 -8.18 29.53 -42.28
CA PHE A 10 -8.10 30.72 -41.43
C PHE A 10 -7.01 31.67 -41.97
N HIS A 11 -7.39 32.91 -42.26
CA HIS A 11 -6.50 34.01 -42.60
C HIS A 11 -6.01 34.67 -41.31
N ALA A 12 -4.69 34.79 -41.13
CA ALA A 12 -4.10 35.70 -40.14
C ALA A 12 -3.72 37.01 -40.85
N GLN A 13 -4.36 38.13 -40.47
CA GLN A 13 -3.89 39.46 -40.85
C GLN A 13 -2.79 39.90 -39.90
N VAL A 14 -1.62 40.23 -40.46
CA VAL A 14 -0.53 40.92 -39.79
C VAL A 14 -0.69 42.41 -40.05
N SER A 15 -0.75 43.23 -38.99
CA SER A 15 -0.53 44.66 -39.08
C SER A 15 0.65 45.07 -38.19
N HIS A 16 1.63 45.72 -38.83
CA HIS A 16 2.81 46.34 -38.22
C HIS A 16 2.62 47.86 -38.24
N ILE A 17 2.74 48.55 -37.10
CA ILE A 17 3.40 49.88 -36.97
C ILE A 17 3.91 50.08 -35.49
N PRO A 18 4.78 51.06 -35.12
CA PRO A 18 6.12 50.77 -34.53
C PRO A 18 6.52 51.55 -33.24
N HIS A 19 7.37 50.92 -32.38
CA HIS A 19 8.44 51.46 -31.48
C HIS A 19 8.17 52.59 -30.43
N PRO A 20 9.04 52.82 -29.39
CA PRO A 20 10.20 52.06 -28.88
C PRO A 20 10.35 51.94 -27.31
N HIS A 21 11.30 51.09 -26.88
CA HIS A 21 12.05 51.04 -25.60
C HIS A 21 11.34 51.03 -24.22
N PHE A 22 11.28 49.85 -23.57
CA PHE A 22 11.90 49.51 -22.26
C PHE A 22 11.22 48.22 -21.71
N ILE A 23 11.84 47.05 -21.90
CA ILE A 23 11.53 45.87 -21.09
C ILE A 23 12.84 45.40 -20.50
N GLN A 24 13.03 45.70 -19.21
CA GLN A 24 14.04 45.03 -18.40
C GLN A 24 13.66 43.56 -18.28
N SER A 25 14.53 42.69 -18.77
CA SER A 25 14.58 41.28 -18.44
C SER A 25 14.73 41.12 -16.92
N VAL A 26 13.69 40.62 -16.25
CA VAL A 26 13.82 40.10 -14.89
C VAL A 26 14.44 38.71 -15.02
N ASN A 27 15.76 38.64 -14.90
CA ASN A 27 16.48 37.39 -14.71
C ASN A 27 16.13 36.83 -13.33
N PHE A 28 15.36 35.74 -13.27
CA PHE A 28 15.32 34.89 -12.10
C PHE A 28 16.65 34.14 -12.01
N ASN A 29 17.59 34.72 -11.24
CA ASN A 29 18.80 34.03 -10.84
C ASN A 29 18.42 33.05 -9.73
N VAL A 30 17.94 31.87 -10.11
CA VAL A 30 17.74 30.76 -9.16
C VAL A 30 19.11 30.16 -8.90
N HIS A 31 19.69 30.47 -7.74
CA HIS A 31 20.75 29.63 -7.19
C HIS A 31 20.13 28.26 -6.91
N THR A 32 20.41 27.31 -7.79
CA THR A 32 20.02 25.92 -7.67
C THR A 32 20.77 25.28 -6.50
N ALA A 33 20.06 25.03 -5.41
CA ALA A 33 20.41 23.93 -4.51
C ALA A 33 20.21 22.61 -5.29
N PRO A 34 21.03 21.56 -5.07
CA PRO A 34 20.97 20.34 -5.85
C PRO A 34 19.82 19.47 -5.37
N HIS A 35 18.59 19.83 -5.74
CA HIS A 35 17.44 18.93 -5.66
C HIS A 35 16.91 18.75 -7.08
N GLY A 36 17.50 17.79 -7.80
CA GLY A 36 16.94 17.32 -9.05
C GLY A 36 15.54 16.73 -8.78
N LEU A 37 14.60 17.00 -9.68
CA LEU A 37 13.38 16.18 -9.74
C LEU A 37 13.80 14.71 -9.81
N PRO A 38 13.17 13.80 -9.06
CA PRO A 38 13.46 12.39 -9.21
C PRO A 38 13.07 11.97 -10.63
N THR A 39 14.08 11.66 -11.44
CA THR A 39 13.88 10.96 -12.70
C THR A 39 13.41 9.55 -12.36
N MET A 40 12.13 9.27 -12.56
CA MET A 40 11.67 7.88 -12.58
C MET A 40 12.44 7.16 -13.69
N ASN A 41 13.19 6.11 -13.33
CA ASN A 41 14.14 5.31 -14.12
C ASN A 41 15.61 5.76 -14.19
N THR A 42 16.29 5.82 -13.04
CA THR A 42 17.71 5.41 -13.02
C THR A 42 17.91 4.31 -11.97
N PRO A 43 18.38 3.10 -12.35
CA PRO A 43 18.68 2.06 -11.37
C PRO A 43 19.88 2.49 -10.53
N SER A 44 19.72 2.44 -9.20
CA SER A 44 20.78 2.69 -8.22
C SER A 44 22.00 1.76 -8.45
N PRO A 45 23.27 2.20 -8.27
CA PRO A 45 24.44 1.42 -8.67
C PRO A 45 24.80 0.21 -7.79
N CYS A 46 23.93 -0.23 -6.86
CA CYS A 46 24.26 -1.30 -5.90
C CYS A 46 23.30 -2.50 -5.90
N ALA A 47 22.50 -2.69 -6.94
CA ALA A 47 21.71 -3.91 -7.09
C ALA A 47 22.55 -5.02 -7.72
N ALA A 48 23.03 -5.96 -6.91
CA ALA A 48 23.51 -7.24 -7.43
C ALA A 48 22.40 -7.85 -8.31
N LYS A 49 22.70 -8.08 -9.60
CA LYS A 49 21.79 -8.75 -10.52
C LYS A 49 21.73 -10.24 -10.18
N VAL A 50 20.92 -10.60 -9.20
CA VAL A 50 20.32 -11.93 -9.18
C VAL A 50 19.30 -11.92 -10.32
N PRO A 51 19.38 -12.81 -11.32
CA PRO A 51 18.34 -12.93 -12.32
C PRO A 51 17.09 -13.49 -11.64
N THR A 52 16.29 -12.59 -11.07
CA THR A 52 15.03 -12.93 -10.43
C THR A 52 13.98 -13.09 -11.52
N LYS A 53 13.17 -14.13 -11.38
CA LYS A 53 11.95 -14.30 -12.17
C LYS A 53 11.08 -13.06 -11.96
N GLY A 54 10.96 -12.22 -12.99
CA GLY A 54 10.18 -10.99 -12.91
C GLY A 54 8.68 -11.27 -12.73
N MET A 55 7.94 -10.31 -12.17
CA MET A 55 6.53 -10.54 -11.78
C MET A 55 5.59 -10.93 -12.93
N ALA A 56 5.93 -10.58 -14.18
CA ALA A 56 5.19 -11.02 -15.36
C ALA A 56 5.11 -12.56 -15.49
N ALA A 57 6.03 -13.31 -14.89
CA ALA A 57 6.01 -14.77 -14.88
C ALA A 57 4.86 -15.36 -14.05
N TYR A 58 4.27 -14.57 -13.15
CA TYR A 58 3.12 -14.96 -12.33
C TYR A 58 1.80 -14.42 -12.88
N ALA A 59 1.82 -13.68 -13.99
CA ALA A 59 0.60 -13.25 -14.66
C ALA A 59 -0.24 -14.47 -15.05
N SER A 60 -1.55 -14.35 -14.95
CA SER A 60 -2.48 -15.35 -15.45
C SER A 60 -2.47 -15.40 -16.98
N THR A 61 -2.93 -16.52 -17.54
CA THR A 61 -3.08 -16.70 -18.99
C THR A 61 -3.99 -15.61 -19.60
N THR A 62 -4.98 -15.15 -18.84
CA THR A 62 -5.82 -14.00 -19.19
C THR A 62 -5.93 -13.06 -18.02
N PHE A 63 -5.91 -11.75 -18.25
CA PHE A 63 -6.00 -10.72 -17.20
C PHE A 63 -7.37 -10.66 -16.50
N PHE A 64 -8.33 -11.48 -16.94
CA PHE A 64 -9.62 -11.65 -16.26
C PHE A 64 -9.61 -12.78 -15.21
N GLN A 65 -8.52 -13.55 -15.14
CA GLN A 65 -8.31 -14.58 -14.11
C GLN A 65 -7.33 -14.08 -13.04
N PRO A 66 -7.38 -14.63 -11.81
CA PRO A 66 -6.38 -14.35 -10.79
C PRO A 66 -4.97 -14.72 -11.24
N HIS A 67 -3.99 -13.86 -10.95
CA HIS A 67 -2.58 -14.17 -11.13
C HIS A 67 -2.14 -15.34 -10.24
N ARG A 68 -1.01 -15.98 -10.56
CA ARG A 68 -0.42 -17.12 -9.83
C ARG A 68 0.23 -16.67 -8.51
N ALA A 69 -0.54 -16.00 -7.66
CA ALA A 69 -0.09 -15.42 -6.40
C ALA A 69 0.45 -16.48 -5.43
N ARG A 70 -0.17 -17.67 -5.38
CA ARG A 70 0.32 -18.78 -4.55
C ARG A 70 1.77 -19.14 -4.87
N GLU A 71 2.13 -19.14 -6.14
CA GLU A 71 3.50 -19.42 -6.58
C GLU A 71 4.45 -18.26 -6.29
N ALA A 72 4.03 -17.02 -6.55
CA ALA A 72 4.83 -15.84 -6.22
C ALA A 72 5.18 -15.81 -4.71
N ILE A 73 4.22 -16.14 -3.85
CA ILE A 73 4.42 -16.22 -2.40
C ILE A 73 5.40 -17.35 -2.04
N ARG A 74 5.27 -18.53 -2.63
CA ARG A 74 6.21 -19.65 -2.40
C ARG A 74 7.62 -19.30 -2.86
N ASP A 75 7.76 -18.72 -4.05
CA ASP A 75 9.05 -18.33 -4.63
C ASP A 75 9.73 -17.24 -3.78
N ALA A 76 8.95 -16.27 -3.25
CA ALA A 76 9.42 -15.25 -2.32
C ALA A 76 9.78 -15.81 -0.94
N HIS A 77 8.99 -16.75 -0.42
CA HIS A 77 9.28 -17.42 0.86
C HIS A 77 10.57 -18.25 0.78
N ALA A 78 10.76 -18.97 -0.32
CA ALA A 78 11.97 -19.72 -0.64
C ALA A 78 13.17 -18.82 -1.04
N LYS A 79 12.99 -17.50 -1.04
CA LYS A 79 14.01 -16.50 -1.40
C LYS A 79 14.60 -16.69 -2.81
N THR A 80 13.84 -17.28 -3.72
CA THR A 80 14.19 -17.37 -5.15
C THR A 80 13.86 -16.08 -5.89
N ILE A 81 12.97 -15.27 -5.32
CA ILE A 81 12.75 -13.85 -5.62
C ILE A 81 12.76 -13.05 -4.29
N PRO A 82 12.89 -11.72 -4.34
CA PRO A 82 12.68 -10.88 -3.16
C PRO A 82 11.25 -11.03 -2.61
N PRO A 83 10.99 -10.59 -1.36
CA PRO A 83 9.62 -10.43 -0.88
C PRO A 83 8.81 -9.57 -1.83
N LEU A 84 7.53 -9.90 -2.00
CA LEU A 84 6.64 -9.12 -2.85
C LEU A 84 6.49 -7.71 -2.24
N MET A 85 6.90 -6.68 -2.98
CA MET A 85 6.85 -5.29 -2.55
C MET A 85 5.56 -4.64 -3.02
N GLY A 86 4.68 -4.31 -2.08
CA GLY A 86 3.36 -3.77 -2.37
C GLY A 86 3.03 -2.47 -1.67
N TYR A 87 1.87 -1.92 -2.01
CA TYR A 87 1.29 -0.77 -1.32
C TYR A 87 -0.14 -1.06 -0.86
N TYR A 88 -0.51 -0.41 0.24
CA TYR A 88 -1.86 -0.37 0.76
C TYR A 88 -2.68 0.73 0.08
N ALA A 89 -3.74 0.34 -0.63
CA ALA A 89 -4.74 1.22 -1.20
C ALA A 89 -5.91 1.33 -0.22
N GLY A 90 -5.80 2.27 0.71
CA GLY A 90 -6.84 2.58 1.70
C GLY A 90 -7.93 3.51 1.17
N ILE A 91 -7.67 4.20 0.04
CA ILE A 91 -8.64 5.09 -0.58
C ILE A 91 -9.21 4.41 -1.82
N SER A 92 -10.54 4.29 -1.86
CA SER A 92 -11.31 3.78 -3.00
C SER A 92 -11.23 4.74 -4.19
N SER A 93 -10.09 4.76 -4.88
CA SER A 93 -9.78 5.70 -5.96
C SER A 93 -9.24 4.96 -7.19
N ILE A 94 -10.08 4.88 -8.21
CA ILE A 94 -9.71 4.40 -9.54
C ILE A 94 -8.56 5.24 -10.13
N PRO A 95 -8.57 6.60 -10.08
CA PRO A 95 -7.43 7.38 -10.55
C PRO A 95 -6.12 7.02 -9.87
N ASN A 96 -6.11 6.90 -8.53
CA ASN A 96 -4.89 6.53 -7.79
C ASN A 96 -4.37 5.17 -8.26
N THR A 97 -5.27 4.20 -8.42
CA THR A 97 -4.93 2.86 -8.90
C THR A 97 -4.26 2.91 -10.27
N ARG A 98 -4.82 3.67 -11.21
CA ARG A 98 -4.25 3.86 -12.56
C ARG A 98 -2.88 4.53 -12.55
N PHE A 99 -2.65 5.46 -11.62
CA PHE A 99 -1.34 6.10 -11.47
C PHE A 99 -0.30 5.14 -10.87
N LEU A 100 -0.67 4.38 -9.83
CA LEU A 100 0.26 3.54 -9.06
C LEU A 100 0.57 2.20 -9.74
N ALA A 101 -0.40 1.59 -10.42
CA ALA A 101 -0.23 0.30 -11.11
C ALA A 101 0.99 0.22 -12.07
N PRO A 102 1.28 1.23 -12.92
CA PRO A 102 2.48 1.19 -13.78
C PRO A 102 3.80 1.49 -13.05
N MET A 103 3.78 1.85 -11.76
CA MET A 103 4.99 2.27 -11.02
C MET A 103 5.88 1.10 -10.55
N GLY A 104 5.47 -0.15 -10.80
CA GLY A 104 6.32 -1.32 -10.57
C GLY A 104 6.17 -2.00 -9.22
N PHE A 105 5.03 -1.83 -8.54
CA PHE A 105 4.69 -2.63 -7.36
C PHE A 105 4.36 -4.08 -7.75
N ASP A 106 4.87 -5.04 -6.98
CA ASP A 106 4.61 -6.47 -7.19
C ASP A 106 3.18 -6.85 -6.76
N ALA A 107 2.66 -6.14 -5.75
CA ALA A 107 1.33 -6.36 -5.20
C ALA A 107 0.63 -5.05 -4.84
N VAL A 108 -0.70 -5.08 -4.83
CA VAL A 108 -1.53 -4.03 -4.23
C VAL A 108 -2.50 -4.67 -3.24
N TRP A 109 -2.59 -4.10 -2.04
CA TRP A 109 -3.65 -4.40 -1.09
C TRP A 109 -4.77 -3.39 -1.30
N ILE A 110 -5.88 -3.83 -1.90
CA ILE A 110 -7.11 -3.06 -2.02
C ILE A 110 -7.94 -3.31 -0.77
N ASP A 111 -8.09 -2.29 0.06
CA ASP A 111 -8.87 -2.41 1.27
C ASP A 111 -10.36 -2.23 0.98
N TRP A 112 -11.14 -3.30 1.12
CA TRP A 112 -12.59 -3.26 0.98
C TRP A 112 -13.31 -3.39 2.34
N GLU A 113 -12.58 -3.63 3.44
CA GLU A 113 -13.14 -3.73 4.79
C GLU A 113 -13.38 -2.35 5.43
N HIS A 114 -12.41 -1.42 5.32
CA HIS A 114 -12.46 -0.12 6.00
C HIS A 114 -12.55 1.08 5.06
N SER A 115 -12.92 0.86 3.80
CA SER A 115 -13.08 1.93 2.81
C SER A 115 -14.52 2.03 2.33
N SER A 116 -14.89 3.17 1.76
CA SER A 116 -16.18 3.36 1.08
C SER A 116 -16.17 2.74 -0.32
N CYS A 117 -15.62 1.54 -0.46
CA CYS A 117 -15.55 0.80 -1.72
C CYS A 117 -16.80 -0.07 -1.90
N ASN A 118 -17.43 0.01 -3.08
CA ASN A 118 -18.47 -0.91 -3.49
C ASN A 118 -17.89 -2.00 -4.42
N VAL A 119 -18.68 -3.03 -4.72
CA VAL A 119 -18.24 -4.17 -5.56
C VAL A 119 -17.73 -3.70 -6.93
N GLU A 120 -18.40 -2.76 -7.59
CA GLU A 120 -18.01 -2.27 -8.92
C GLU A 120 -16.68 -1.50 -8.87
N THR A 121 -16.48 -0.67 -7.83
CA THR A 121 -15.24 0.08 -7.63
C THR A 121 -14.08 -0.87 -7.31
N MET A 122 -14.30 -1.84 -6.41
CA MET A 122 -13.31 -2.87 -6.09
C MET A 122 -12.92 -3.65 -7.35
N THR A 123 -13.91 -4.08 -8.13
CA THR A 123 -13.68 -4.81 -9.39
C THR A 123 -12.87 -3.98 -10.38
N THR A 124 -13.22 -2.70 -10.52
CA THR A 124 -12.50 -1.77 -11.42
C THR A 124 -11.07 -1.55 -10.96
N MET A 125 -10.83 -1.39 -9.65
CA MET A 125 -9.48 -1.25 -9.10
C MET A 125 -8.66 -2.51 -9.35
N VAL A 126 -9.21 -3.71 -9.11
CA VAL A 126 -8.54 -4.98 -9.40
C VAL A 126 -8.15 -5.06 -10.88
N HIS A 127 -9.06 -4.75 -11.80
CA HIS A 127 -8.78 -4.76 -13.23
C HIS A 127 -7.72 -3.73 -13.59
N ASP A 128 -7.87 -2.47 -13.17
CA ASP A 128 -6.91 -1.42 -13.49
C ASP A 128 -5.52 -1.73 -12.93
N SER A 129 -5.41 -2.33 -11.75
CA SER A 129 -4.12 -2.82 -11.22
C SER A 129 -3.46 -3.85 -12.14
N ILE A 130 -4.23 -4.80 -12.67
CA ILE A 130 -3.72 -5.83 -13.59
C ILE A 130 -3.38 -5.23 -14.96
N PHE A 131 -4.33 -4.54 -15.60
CA PHE A 131 -4.18 -4.05 -16.98
C PHE A 131 -3.13 -2.95 -17.08
N MET A 132 -3.13 -1.98 -16.16
CA MET A 132 -2.21 -0.84 -16.23
C MET A 132 -0.78 -1.22 -15.81
N SER A 133 -0.60 -2.26 -15.00
CA SER A 133 0.71 -2.85 -14.72
C SER A 133 1.21 -3.81 -15.81
N GLY A 134 0.38 -4.15 -16.80
CA GLY A 134 0.69 -5.19 -17.78
C GLY A 134 0.87 -6.56 -17.14
N GLY A 135 0.08 -6.87 -16.11
CA GLY A 135 0.10 -8.15 -15.39
C GLY A 135 1.24 -8.32 -14.39
N ARG A 136 1.93 -7.23 -14.01
CA ARG A 136 3.07 -7.27 -13.07
C ARG A 136 2.67 -7.02 -11.62
N THR A 137 1.50 -6.44 -11.37
CA THR A 137 0.98 -6.20 -10.02
C THR A 137 -0.12 -7.20 -9.71
N ILE A 138 0.05 -7.97 -8.63
CA ILE A 138 -0.94 -8.92 -8.12
C ILE A 138 -1.91 -8.18 -7.19
N PRO A 139 -3.21 -8.08 -7.52
CA PRO A 139 -4.17 -7.50 -6.61
C PRO A 139 -4.57 -8.47 -5.51
N PHE A 140 -4.47 -8.01 -4.27
CA PHE A 140 -5.05 -8.61 -3.08
C PHE A 140 -6.21 -7.73 -2.62
N VAL A 141 -7.37 -8.33 -2.35
CA VAL A 141 -8.53 -7.62 -1.81
C VAL A 141 -8.76 -8.09 -0.38
N ARG A 142 -8.73 -7.17 0.57
CA ARG A 142 -9.24 -7.44 1.92
C ARG A 142 -10.74 -7.32 1.92
N VAL A 143 -11.42 -8.46 2.01
CA VAL A 143 -12.89 -8.53 1.98
C VAL A 143 -13.49 -8.04 3.30
N PRO A 144 -14.74 -7.53 3.32
CA PRO A 144 -15.40 -7.05 4.54
C PRO A 144 -15.72 -8.11 5.59
N GLY A 145 -15.70 -9.40 5.22
CA GLY A 145 -16.07 -10.50 6.10
C GLY A 145 -15.95 -11.85 5.40
N HIS A 146 -16.42 -12.90 6.08
CA HIS A 146 -16.23 -14.28 5.60
C HIS A 146 -17.37 -14.80 4.71
N ASP A 147 -18.30 -13.93 4.31
CA ASP A 147 -19.45 -14.36 3.52
C ASP A 147 -19.07 -14.77 2.09
N HIS A 148 -19.82 -15.74 1.56
CA HIS A 148 -19.55 -16.32 0.24
C HIS A 148 -19.60 -15.28 -0.89
N ALA A 149 -20.46 -14.26 -0.78
CA ALA A 149 -20.60 -13.26 -1.83
C ALA A 149 -19.36 -12.35 -1.89
N SER A 150 -18.90 -11.82 -0.76
CA SER A 150 -17.69 -10.99 -0.71
C SER A 150 -16.45 -11.72 -1.22
N ILE A 151 -16.25 -12.97 -0.77
CA ILE A 151 -15.17 -13.84 -1.24
C ILE A 151 -15.30 -14.10 -2.76
N GLY A 152 -16.51 -14.44 -3.21
CA GLY A 152 -16.80 -14.69 -4.63
C GLY A 152 -16.52 -13.48 -5.51
N TYR A 153 -17.00 -12.29 -5.14
CA TYR A 153 -16.79 -11.07 -5.92
C TYR A 153 -15.31 -10.72 -6.08
N ALA A 154 -14.51 -10.83 -5.02
CA ALA A 154 -13.07 -10.55 -5.11
C ALA A 154 -12.35 -11.55 -6.03
N LEU A 155 -12.64 -12.86 -5.89
CA LEU A 155 -12.05 -13.89 -6.73
C LEU A 155 -12.49 -13.77 -8.20
N ASP A 156 -13.75 -13.42 -8.43
CA ASP A 156 -14.31 -13.23 -9.77
C ASP A 156 -13.73 -11.97 -10.43
N ALA A 157 -13.42 -10.92 -9.66
CA ALA A 157 -12.68 -9.76 -10.17
C ALA A 157 -11.27 -10.13 -10.63
N GLY A 158 -10.69 -11.23 -10.13
CA GLY A 158 -9.32 -11.66 -10.42
C GLY A 158 -8.34 -11.37 -9.29
N ALA A 159 -8.81 -11.11 -8.07
CA ALA A 159 -7.96 -10.85 -6.92
C ALA A 159 -7.54 -12.12 -6.19
N SER A 160 -6.43 -12.03 -5.45
CA SER A 160 -6.17 -12.87 -4.28
C SER A 160 -6.86 -12.28 -3.05
N LEU A 161 -7.03 -13.09 -2.01
CA LEU A 161 -7.84 -12.74 -0.85
C LEU A 161 -6.99 -12.36 0.35
N ILE A 162 -7.43 -11.34 1.08
CA ILE A 162 -7.05 -11.08 2.47
C ILE A 162 -8.32 -11.20 3.29
N ILE A 163 -8.29 -12.05 4.30
CA ILE A 163 -9.46 -12.43 5.10
C ILE A 163 -9.28 -11.87 6.50
N PRO A 164 -10.06 -10.85 6.91
CA PRO A 164 -9.92 -10.23 8.22
C PRO A 164 -10.37 -11.18 9.35
N GLN A 165 -9.94 -10.89 10.58
CA GLN A 165 -10.51 -11.42 11.83
C GLN A 165 -10.69 -12.95 11.84
N VAL A 166 -9.69 -13.71 11.43
CA VAL A 166 -9.73 -15.19 11.53
C VAL A 166 -9.24 -15.62 12.91
N GLU A 167 -10.13 -16.16 13.73
CA GLU A 167 -9.84 -16.52 15.12
C GLU A 167 -9.90 -18.02 15.38
N THR A 168 -10.62 -18.77 14.55
CA THR A 168 -10.88 -20.20 14.77
C THR A 168 -10.61 -21.07 13.55
N VAL A 169 -10.38 -22.37 13.80
CA VAL A 169 -10.28 -23.39 12.75
C VAL A 169 -11.58 -23.44 11.91
N SER A 170 -12.74 -23.27 12.54
CA SER A 170 -14.03 -23.33 11.84
C SER A 170 -14.18 -22.20 10.82
N GLU A 171 -13.79 -20.98 11.19
CA GLU A 171 -13.78 -19.83 10.27
C GLU A 171 -12.79 -20.05 9.12
N ALA A 172 -11.57 -20.50 9.43
CA ALA A 172 -10.59 -20.82 8.40
C ALA A 172 -11.12 -21.88 7.40
N LYS A 173 -11.76 -22.95 7.88
CA LYS A 173 -12.39 -23.96 7.02
C LYS A 173 -13.52 -23.37 6.18
N HIS A 174 -14.36 -22.53 6.77
CA HIS A 174 -15.45 -21.87 6.04
C HIS A 174 -14.92 -21.01 4.89
N VAL A 175 -13.92 -20.19 5.16
CA VAL A 175 -13.25 -19.32 4.18
C VAL A 175 -12.61 -20.13 3.05
N ILE A 176 -11.86 -21.19 3.37
CA ILE A 176 -11.26 -22.08 2.36
C ILE A 176 -12.34 -22.73 1.50
N SER A 177 -13.41 -23.22 2.13
CA SER A 177 -14.53 -23.81 1.41
C SER A 177 -15.14 -22.81 0.43
N ALA A 178 -15.43 -21.59 0.88
CA ALA A 178 -16.02 -20.55 0.03
C ALA A 178 -15.09 -20.10 -1.13
N ALA A 179 -13.77 -20.13 -0.91
CA ALA A 179 -12.78 -19.67 -1.89
C ALA A 179 -12.38 -20.72 -2.94
N LYS A 180 -12.51 -22.02 -2.63
CA LYS A 180 -12.07 -23.12 -3.51
C LYS A 180 -13.24 -23.80 -4.23
N PHE A 181 -12.99 -24.24 -5.46
CA PHE A 181 -13.85 -25.21 -6.15
C PHE A 181 -13.60 -26.63 -5.64
N ASN A 182 -14.60 -27.51 -5.73
CA ASN A 182 -14.43 -28.94 -5.44
C ASN A 182 -13.75 -29.71 -6.60
N ALA A 183 -12.65 -29.18 -7.13
CA ALA A 183 -11.99 -29.67 -8.33
C ALA A 183 -10.57 -30.22 -8.07
N SER A 184 -9.87 -29.76 -7.02
CA SER A 184 -8.46 -30.10 -6.77
C SER A 184 -8.19 -30.79 -5.43
N ARG A 185 -9.22 -31.39 -4.81
CA ARG A 185 -9.15 -32.00 -3.46
C ARG A 185 -8.44 -31.11 -2.41
N PRO A 186 -8.90 -29.86 -2.19
CA PRO A 186 -8.45 -29.07 -1.04
C PRO A 186 -8.64 -29.82 0.28
N SER A 187 -7.91 -29.42 1.34
CA SER A 187 -8.06 -30.03 2.68
C SER A 187 -9.49 -29.91 3.21
N VAL A 188 -10.23 -28.91 2.73
CA VAL A 188 -11.64 -28.66 3.02
C VAL A 188 -12.43 -28.69 1.71
N PRO A 189 -13.53 -29.46 1.61
CA PRO A 189 -14.37 -29.45 0.41
C PRO A 189 -14.79 -28.05 -0.02
N GLY A 190 -14.50 -27.72 -1.28
CA GLY A 190 -14.81 -26.42 -1.86
C GLY A 190 -16.30 -26.26 -2.17
N THR A 191 -16.83 -25.06 -1.92
CA THR A 191 -18.22 -24.65 -2.19
C THR A 191 -18.28 -23.38 -3.06
N ARG A 192 -17.16 -22.92 -3.62
CA ARG A 192 -17.15 -21.81 -4.56
C ARG A 192 -18.08 -22.08 -5.75
N SER A 193 -18.98 -21.14 -6.02
CA SER A 193 -19.86 -21.20 -7.19
C SER A 193 -19.10 -20.77 -8.44
N ALA A 194 -19.31 -21.46 -9.57
CA ALA A 194 -18.66 -21.14 -10.84
C ALA A 194 -19.40 -19.99 -11.54
N PRO A 195 -18.75 -18.85 -11.84
CA PRO A 195 -19.40 -17.72 -12.50
C PRO A 195 -19.53 -17.97 -14.03
N PRO A 196 -20.74 -18.21 -14.56
CA PRO A 196 -20.93 -18.70 -15.94
C PRO A 196 -20.48 -17.73 -17.03
N PHE A 197 -20.50 -16.42 -16.75
CA PHE A 197 -20.18 -15.38 -17.73
C PHE A 197 -18.87 -14.63 -17.42
N ARG A 198 -18.17 -14.99 -16.34
CA ARG A 198 -16.85 -14.41 -16.07
C ARG A 198 -15.78 -15.04 -16.95
N TYR A 199 -15.86 -16.34 -17.15
CA TYR A 199 -14.95 -17.10 -18.02
C TYR A 199 -15.70 -17.50 -19.29
N ILE A 200 -15.51 -16.70 -20.34
CA ILE A 200 -16.18 -16.89 -21.63
C ILE A 200 -15.47 -18.03 -22.36
N ILE A 201 -16.25 -19.04 -22.75
CA ILE A 201 -15.76 -20.27 -23.40
C ILE A 201 -14.93 -19.94 -24.65
N GLY A 202 -13.69 -20.40 -24.68
CA GLY A 202 -12.74 -20.18 -25.77
C GLY A 202 -12.14 -18.77 -25.83
N VAL A 203 -12.43 -17.89 -24.87
CA VAL A 203 -11.97 -16.49 -24.87
C VAL A 203 -11.20 -16.16 -23.59
N THR A 204 -11.81 -16.36 -22.41
CA THR A 204 -11.21 -15.99 -21.11
C THR A 204 -11.09 -17.16 -20.12
N ASP A 205 -11.40 -18.38 -20.55
CA ASP A 205 -11.45 -19.61 -19.77
C ASP A 205 -10.18 -20.48 -19.89
N GLN A 206 -9.05 -19.88 -20.28
CA GLN A 206 -7.81 -20.62 -20.54
C GLN A 206 -7.12 -21.04 -19.24
N PRO A 207 -6.93 -22.35 -18.97
CA PRO A 207 -6.12 -22.80 -17.84
C PRO A 207 -4.65 -22.41 -18.06
N TYR A 208 -3.89 -22.22 -16.98
CA TYR A 208 -2.43 -22.00 -17.11
C TYR A 208 -1.69 -23.32 -17.41
N ASP A 209 -2.28 -24.46 -17.05
CA ASP A 209 -1.81 -25.79 -17.36
C ASP A 209 -2.87 -26.51 -18.22
N PRO A 210 -2.61 -26.75 -19.52
CA PRO A 210 -3.58 -27.38 -20.41
C PRO A 210 -3.89 -28.85 -20.06
N ALA A 211 -3.11 -29.48 -19.17
CA ALA A 211 -3.38 -30.83 -18.69
C ALA A 211 -4.44 -30.87 -17.56
N ARG A 212 -4.88 -29.71 -17.08
CA ARG A 212 -5.80 -29.56 -15.94
C ARG A 212 -7.05 -28.79 -16.33
N THR A 213 -8.12 -28.96 -15.57
CA THR A 213 -9.34 -28.16 -15.73
C THR A 213 -9.10 -26.71 -15.30
N LEU A 214 -9.92 -25.78 -15.81
CA LEU A 214 -9.88 -24.38 -15.40
C LEU A 214 -10.03 -24.24 -13.88
N HIS A 215 -10.98 -24.94 -13.27
CA HIS A 215 -11.27 -24.85 -11.83
C HIS A 215 -10.10 -25.36 -10.97
N GLU A 216 -9.40 -26.41 -11.40
CA GLU A 216 -8.17 -26.86 -10.76
C GLU A 216 -7.06 -25.81 -10.83
N CYS A 217 -6.89 -25.18 -12.00
CA CYS A 217 -5.92 -24.10 -12.18
C CYS A 217 -6.25 -22.89 -11.30
N LEU A 218 -7.52 -22.45 -11.28
CA LEU A 218 -7.97 -21.32 -10.49
C LEU A 218 -7.76 -21.53 -8.99
N ASN A 219 -7.96 -22.76 -8.49
CA ASN A 219 -7.67 -23.12 -7.11
C ASN A 219 -6.18 -22.96 -6.73
N ASP A 220 -5.27 -23.03 -7.71
CA ASP A 220 -3.82 -22.90 -7.51
C ASP A 220 -3.27 -21.52 -7.87
N GLN A 221 -4.11 -20.61 -8.38
CA GLN A 221 -3.72 -19.26 -8.75
C GLN A 221 -3.90 -18.27 -7.62
N ALA A 222 -5.15 -18.00 -7.22
CA ALA A 222 -5.47 -17.02 -6.19
C ALA A 222 -4.99 -17.49 -4.81
N ALA A 223 -4.29 -16.60 -4.11
CA ALA A 223 -3.82 -16.87 -2.76
C ALA A 223 -4.91 -16.55 -1.71
N ILE A 224 -4.91 -17.31 -0.63
CA ILE A 224 -5.66 -17.00 0.59
C ILE A 224 -4.68 -16.53 1.65
N MET A 225 -4.75 -15.23 1.98
CA MET A 225 -4.09 -14.67 3.15
C MET A 225 -5.11 -14.51 4.27
N ILE A 226 -4.83 -15.09 5.44
CA ILE A 226 -5.62 -14.80 6.64
C ILE A 226 -4.96 -13.69 7.44
N GLN A 227 -5.76 -12.84 8.05
CA GLN A 227 -5.32 -11.83 8.99
C GLN A 227 -5.57 -12.33 10.41
N VAL A 228 -4.47 -12.47 11.15
CA VAL A 228 -4.48 -12.80 12.57
C VAL A 228 -4.25 -11.50 13.31
N GLU A 229 -5.29 -11.01 13.96
CA GLU A 229 -5.32 -9.65 14.49
C GLU A 229 -6.04 -9.53 15.83
N SER A 230 -6.11 -10.63 16.57
CA SER A 230 -6.59 -10.65 17.94
C SER A 230 -5.75 -11.59 18.79
N LEU A 231 -5.82 -11.44 20.11
CA LEU A 231 -5.18 -12.40 21.01
C LEU A 231 -5.74 -13.82 20.81
N ALA A 232 -7.05 -13.95 20.64
CA ALA A 232 -7.71 -15.23 20.38
C ALA A 232 -7.20 -15.87 19.07
N GLY A 233 -7.03 -15.07 18.00
CA GLY A 233 -6.45 -15.53 16.75
C GLY A 233 -5.01 -16.03 16.92
N ILE A 234 -4.17 -15.34 17.70
CA ILE A 234 -2.80 -15.82 18.00
C ILE A 234 -2.83 -17.11 18.81
N GLU A 235 -3.73 -17.21 19.79
CA GLU A 235 -3.86 -18.40 20.65
C GLU A 235 -4.26 -19.65 19.88
N ASN A 236 -5.11 -19.49 18.86
CA ASN A 236 -5.61 -20.57 18.03
C ASN A 236 -4.79 -20.80 16.74
N LEU A 237 -3.82 -19.93 16.44
CA LEU A 237 -3.08 -19.96 15.16
C LEU A 237 -2.41 -21.31 14.90
N ASP A 238 -1.85 -21.95 15.94
CA ASP A 238 -1.20 -23.26 15.79
C ASP A 238 -2.18 -24.34 15.28
N SER A 239 -3.39 -24.38 15.84
CA SER A 239 -4.46 -25.29 15.41
C SER A 239 -4.99 -24.95 14.02
N ILE A 240 -5.14 -23.66 13.71
CA ILE A 240 -5.55 -23.18 12.39
C ILE A 240 -4.56 -23.66 11.33
N LEU A 241 -3.26 -23.45 11.54
CA LEU A 241 -2.24 -23.86 10.58
C LEU A 241 -2.06 -25.39 10.53
N ALA A 242 -2.23 -26.10 11.65
CA ALA A 242 -2.19 -27.56 11.65
C ALA A 242 -3.30 -28.19 10.80
N GLU A 243 -4.52 -27.65 10.86
CA GLU A 243 -5.67 -28.23 10.14
C GLU A 243 -5.89 -27.65 8.75
N CYS A 244 -5.57 -26.37 8.55
CA CYS A 244 -5.91 -25.60 7.34
C CYS A 244 -4.68 -25.03 6.62
N GLY A 245 -3.47 -25.22 7.16
CA GLY A 245 -2.25 -24.57 6.67
C GLY A 245 -1.86 -24.96 5.25
N SER A 246 -2.32 -26.08 4.70
CA SER A 246 -2.05 -26.44 3.30
C SER A 246 -2.80 -25.54 2.29
N ASP A 247 -3.89 -24.93 2.71
CA ASP A 247 -4.74 -24.07 1.88
C ASP A 247 -4.65 -22.58 2.25
N ILE A 248 -4.03 -22.26 3.38
CA ILE A 248 -3.64 -20.90 3.77
C ILE A 248 -2.23 -20.61 3.23
N ASP A 249 -2.16 -19.70 2.26
CA ASP A 249 -0.92 -19.41 1.54
C ASP A 249 -0.02 -18.43 2.29
N MET A 250 -0.61 -17.53 3.09
CA MET A 250 0.12 -16.51 3.83
C MET A 250 -0.65 -16.05 5.07
N VAL A 251 0.04 -15.60 6.11
CA VAL A 251 -0.57 -14.99 7.30
C VAL A 251 -0.16 -13.52 7.41
N TRP A 252 -1.11 -12.63 7.59
CA TRP A 252 -0.85 -11.23 7.95
C TRP A 252 -0.96 -11.05 9.46
N PHE A 253 0.02 -10.40 10.06
CA PHE A 253 -0.08 -10.00 11.47
C PHE A 253 -0.73 -8.61 11.58
N GLY A 254 -2.03 -8.57 11.91
CA GLY A 254 -2.76 -7.33 12.15
C GLY A 254 -2.44 -6.76 13.53
N SER A 255 -1.26 -6.17 13.67
CA SER A 255 -0.74 -5.69 14.96
C SER A 255 -1.60 -4.59 15.59
N LEU A 256 -2.23 -3.73 14.78
CA LEU A 256 -3.09 -2.64 15.24
C LEU A 256 -4.29 -3.20 16.00
N ASP A 257 -5.12 -4.02 15.33
CA ASP A 257 -6.31 -4.59 15.94
C ASP A 257 -5.96 -5.61 17.02
N CYS A 258 -4.81 -6.31 16.91
CA CYS A 258 -4.37 -7.23 17.95
C CYS A 258 -4.15 -6.48 19.27
N ARG A 259 -3.48 -5.33 19.23
CA ARG A 259 -3.30 -4.48 20.41
C ARG A 259 -4.64 -3.98 20.95
N VAL A 260 -5.54 -3.54 20.08
CA VAL A 260 -6.88 -3.09 20.49
C VAL A 260 -7.65 -4.23 21.18
N SER A 261 -7.60 -5.45 20.64
CA SER A 261 -8.25 -6.64 21.22
C SER A 261 -7.71 -7.00 22.61
N MET A 262 -6.44 -6.69 22.87
CA MET A 262 -5.77 -6.90 24.15
C MET A 262 -6.06 -5.77 25.16
N GLY A 263 -6.82 -4.74 24.77
CA GLY A 263 -7.04 -3.55 25.60
C GLY A 263 -5.84 -2.61 25.68
N LEU A 264 -4.90 -2.71 24.74
CA LEU A 264 -3.71 -1.86 24.66
C LEU A 264 -3.92 -0.70 23.66
N PRO A 265 -3.15 0.41 23.79
CA PRO A 265 -3.13 1.45 22.77
C PRO A 265 -2.68 0.89 21.41
N GLY A 266 -3.44 1.15 20.34
CA GLY A 266 -3.19 0.59 19.01
C GLY A 266 -1.86 1.01 18.36
N ASN A 267 -1.28 2.16 18.76
CA ASN A 267 0.03 2.67 18.29
C ASN A 267 0.21 2.64 16.76
N SER A 268 -0.86 2.85 16.01
CA SER A 268 -0.85 2.76 14.53
C SER A 268 -0.25 1.45 13.99
N GLY A 269 -0.32 0.36 14.76
CA GLY A 269 0.25 -0.94 14.38
C GLY A 269 1.77 -1.06 14.53
N LEU A 270 2.48 -0.06 15.03
CA LEU A 270 3.95 -0.08 15.20
C LEU A 270 4.42 -0.94 16.40
N GLY A 271 3.53 -1.71 17.01
CA GLY A 271 3.81 -2.52 18.19
C GLY A 271 3.91 -1.70 19.48
N GLY A 272 4.69 -2.20 20.43
CA GLY A 272 4.91 -1.59 21.74
C GLY A 272 5.87 -2.41 22.59
N ALA A 273 6.04 -2.00 23.85
CA ALA A 273 7.01 -2.58 24.78
C ALA A 273 6.34 -3.30 25.97
N GLU A 274 5.00 -3.36 26.00
CA GLU A 274 4.25 -4.00 27.05
C GLU A 274 4.55 -5.51 27.09
N PRO A 275 4.81 -6.11 28.27
CA PRO A 275 5.16 -7.53 28.38
C PRO A 275 4.16 -8.48 27.70
N GLU A 276 2.86 -8.19 27.86
CA GLU A 276 1.76 -8.94 27.24
C GLU A 276 1.81 -8.85 25.70
N TRP A 277 2.11 -7.69 25.13
CA TRP A 277 2.27 -7.52 23.69
C TRP A 277 3.50 -8.26 23.17
N LEU A 278 4.64 -8.14 23.86
CA LEU A 278 5.86 -8.83 23.48
C LEU A 278 5.68 -10.36 23.52
N ALA A 279 4.95 -10.87 24.52
CA ALA A 279 4.60 -12.28 24.60
C ALA A 279 3.69 -12.73 23.44
N ALA A 280 2.65 -11.96 23.12
CA ALA A 280 1.76 -12.26 21.99
C ALA A 280 2.51 -12.25 20.65
N ALA A 281 3.33 -11.23 20.39
CA ALA A 281 4.13 -11.13 19.16
C ALA A 281 5.22 -12.22 19.08
N ALA A 282 5.80 -12.63 20.21
CA ALA A 282 6.72 -13.76 20.27
C ALA A 282 6.01 -15.08 19.93
N LYS A 283 4.84 -15.33 20.54
CA LYS A 283 4.02 -16.53 20.26
C LYS A 283 3.60 -16.60 18.79
N PHE A 284 3.17 -15.49 18.20
CA PHE A 284 2.88 -15.43 16.76
C PHE A 284 4.08 -15.88 15.93
N ARG A 285 5.26 -15.31 16.18
CA ARG A 285 6.49 -15.66 15.45
C ARG A 285 6.90 -17.12 15.63
N GLU A 286 6.81 -17.65 16.85
CA GLU A 286 7.10 -19.05 17.14
C GLU A 286 6.21 -19.99 16.32
N ILE A 287 4.91 -19.70 16.24
CA ILE A 287 3.97 -20.51 15.48
C ILE A 287 4.23 -20.42 13.97
N ILE A 288 4.51 -19.21 13.46
CA ILE A 288 4.87 -19.02 12.04
C ILE A 288 6.14 -19.81 11.70
N ASP A 289 7.17 -19.74 12.53
CA ASP A 289 8.44 -20.45 12.35
C ASP A 289 8.23 -21.98 12.47
N LYS A 290 7.38 -22.45 13.39
CA LYS A 290 7.02 -23.88 13.57
C LYS A 290 6.39 -24.50 12.32
N HIS A 291 5.53 -23.75 11.63
CA HIS A 291 4.77 -24.22 10.47
C HIS A 291 5.43 -23.90 9.12
N ASP A 292 6.60 -23.24 9.12
CA ASP A 292 7.27 -22.73 7.91
C ASP A 292 6.27 -21.97 7.01
N LYS A 293 5.51 -21.06 7.64
CA LYS A 293 4.38 -20.38 7.01
C LYS A 293 4.84 -19.03 6.44
N PRO A 294 4.64 -18.75 5.13
CA PRO A 294 4.79 -17.40 4.62
C PRO A 294 3.98 -16.40 5.44
N TYR A 295 4.58 -15.27 5.79
CA TYR A 295 3.87 -14.20 6.48
C TYR A 295 4.21 -12.83 5.89
N ALA A 296 3.32 -11.88 6.15
CA ALA A 296 3.39 -10.53 5.62
C ALA A 296 3.07 -9.49 6.68
N GLY A 297 3.54 -8.26 6.43
CA GLY A 297 3.31 -7.12 7.30
C GLY A 297 3.63 -5.80 6.62
N PHE A 298 3.46 -4.71 7.36
CA PHE A 298 4.02 -3.43 6.97
C PHE A 298 5.54 -3.42 7.15
N GLY A 299 6.24 -2.77 6.23
CA GLY A 299 7.68 -2.57 6.31
C GLY A 299 8.08 -1.30 5.59
N PHE A 300 8.39 -0.25 6.35
CA PHE A 300 8.78 1.05 5.81
C PHE A 300 10.30 1.22 5.87
N SER A 301 10.90 1.70 4.78
CA SER A 301 12.36 1.83 4.68
C SER A 301 12.92 3.10 5.33
N GLY A 302 12.07 4.04 5.74
CA GLY A 302 12.49 5.32 6.26
C GLY A 302 11.52 5.97 7.26
N PRO A 303 11.96 7.03 7.93
CA PRO A 303 11.17 7.72 8.94
C PRO A 303 9.92 8.37 8.35
N PRO A 304 8.87 8.60 9.15
CA PRO A 304 8.80 8.36 10.60
C PRO A 304 8.42 6.91 10.97
N PHE A 305 8.03 6.08 10.00
CA PHE A 305 7.41 4.78 10.27
C PHE A 305 8.38 3.60 10.23
N GLY A 306 9.61 3.79 9.75
CA GLY A 306 10.61 2.73 9.72
C GLY A 306 12.04 3.24 9.56
N ALA A 307 12.93 2.29 9.33
CA ALA A 307 14.36 2.50 9.16
C ALA A 307 14.90 1.44 8.20
N VAL A 308 16.06 1.71 7.60
CA VAL A 308 16.66 0.83 6.58
C VAL A 308 16.97 -0.54 7.18
N GLU A 309 17.54 -0.57 8.38
CA GLU A 309 17.93 -1.82 9.06
C GLU A 309 16.71 -2.70 9.36
N GLY A 310 15.66 -2.11 9.95
CA GLY A 310 14.42 -2.83 10.25
C GLY A 310 13.66 -3.29 9.00
N PHE A 311 13.76 -2.53 7.90
CA PHE A 311 13.22 -2.94 6.61
C PHE A 311 13.94 -4.16 6.05
N VAL A 312 15.28 -4.19 6.11
CA VAL A 312 16.08 -5.34 5.66
C VAL A 312 15.80 -6.58 6.52
N GLU A 313 15.75 -6.43 7.86
CA GLU A 313 15.39 -7.52 8.76
C GLU A 313 13.99 -8.09 8.44
N SER A 314 13.02 -7.21 8.17
CA SER A 314 11.68 -7.62 7.77
C SER A 314 11.70 -8.37 6.43
N ALA A 315 12.51 -7.93 5.47
CA ALA A 315 12.63 -8.57 4.16
C ALA A 315 13.29 -9.97 4.22
N GLU A 316 14.17 -10.21 5.20
CA GLU A 316 14.75 -11.54 5.42
C GLU A 316 13.68 -12.56 5.86
N ARG A 317 12.69 -12.12 6.64
CA ARG A 317 11.68 -13.03 7.21
C ARG A 317 10.36 -13.06 6.42
N MET A 318 9.87 -11.91 5.96
CA MET A 318 8.56 -11.82 5.28
C MET A 318 8.62 -12.28 3.82
N SER A 319 7.48 -12.76 3.33
CA SER A 319 7.29 -13.13 1.91
C SER A 319 6.60 -12.02 1.10
N MET A 320 5.93 -11.09 1.78
CA MET A 320 5.34 -9.89 1.19
C MET A 320 5.38 -8.73 2.20
N MET A 321 5.64 -7.53 1.71
CA MET A 321 5.74 -6.32 2.52
C MET A 321 4.90 -5.20 1.91
N MET A 322 4.03 -4.59 2.71
CA MET A 322 3.41 -3.31 2.34
C MET A 322 4.35 -2.18 2.75
N MET A 323 5.01 -1.59 1.76
CA MET A 323 6.04 -0.56 1.98
C MET A 323 5.55 0.87 1.81
N ALA A 324 4.35 1.05 1.26
CA ALA A 324 3.67 2.34 1.19
C ALA A 324 2.18 2.16 1.45
N ALA A 325 1.53 3.29 1.74
CA ALA A 325 0.09 3.41 1.72
C ALA A 325 -0.29 4.74 1.08
N ASP A 326 -1.35 4.77 0.28
CA ASP A 326 -1.85 5.98 -0.35
C ASP A 326 -2.25 7.06 0.68
N VAL A 327 -2.93 6.66 1.75
CA VAL A 327 -3.30 7.53 2.87
C VAL A 327 -2.07 8.18 3.53
N LEU A 328 -0.99 7.42 3.72
CA LEU A 328 0.25 7.93 4.30
C LEU A 328 0.97 8.88 3.32
N ALA A 329 0.94 8.59 2.03
CA ALA A 329 1.47 9.50 1.01
C ALA A 329 0.71 10.85 1.01
N PHE A 330 -0.61 10.83 1.14
CA PHE A 330 -1.39 12.07 1.21
C PHE A 330 -1.20 12.84 2.52
N MET A 331 -0.93 12.17 3.65
CA MET A 331 -0.52 12.85 4.89
C MET A 331 0.73 13.74 4.67
N GLY A 332 1.63 13.34 3.77
CA GLY A 332 2.78 14.15 3.36
C GLY A 332 2.42 15.54 2.83
N MET A 333 1.26 15.71 2.19
CA MET A 333 0.78 17.02 1.76
C MET A 333 0.44 17.93 2.96
N GLY A 334 -0.07 17.34 4.04
CA GLY A 334 -0.32 18.04 5.29
C GLY A 334 0.98 18.55 5.92
N ASN A 335 2.02 17.71 5.94
CA ASN A 335 3.34 18.10 6.44
C ASN A 335 3.94 19.25 5.61
N ALA A 336 3.90 19.14 4.29
CA ALA A 336 4.35 20.21 3.38
C ALA A 336 3.59 21.53 3.62
N LEU A 337 2.29 21.47 3.92
CA LEU A 337 1.51 22.66 4.28
C LEU A 337 1.97 23.27 5.61
N GLN A 338 2.26 22.46 6.62
CA GLN A 338 2.74 22.97 7.92
C GLN A 338 4.13 23.61 7.78
N GLU A 339 5.03 22.99 7.03
CA GLU A 339 6.34 23.54 6.71
C GLU A 339 6.20 24.88 5.97
N ALA A 340 5.35 24.94 4.94
CA ALA A 340 5.09 26.18 4.21
C ALA A 340 4.51 27.28 5.12
N LYS A 341 3.58 26.93 6.02
CA LYS A 341 3.02 27.87 7.02
C LYS A 341 4.09 28.39 7.98
N ALA A 342 4.97 27.52 8.47
CA ALA A 342 6.05 27.91 9.37
C ALA A 342 7.02 28.88 8.69
N LEU A 343 7.33 28.69 7.41
CA LEU A 343 8.22 29.55 6.63
C LEU A 343 7.63 30.97 6.41
N VAL A 344 6.32 31.09 6.22
CA VAL A 344 5.66 32.39 5.98
C VAL A 344 5.20 33.10 7.26
N ALA A 345 5.07 32.39 8.38
CA ALA A 345 4.61 32.97 9.65
C ALA A 345 5.39 34.21 10.11
N PRO A 346 6.74 34.27 10.00
CA PRO A 346 7.50 35.48 10.36
C PRO A 346 7.21 36.70 9.48
N LEU A 347 6.73 36.51 8.24
CA LEU A 347 6.37 37.62 7.34
C LEU A 347 5.16 38.39 7.86
N VAL A 348 4.22 37.70 8.49
CA VAL A 348 3.02 38.31 9.11
C VAL A 348 3.41 39.11 10.36
N GLN A 349 4.35 38.62 11.18
CA GLN A 349 4.86 39.37 12.34
C GLN A 349 5.58 40.66 11.92
N ARG A 350 6.32 40.66 10.81
CA ARG A 350 6.96 41.87 10.26
C ARG A 350 5.96 42.90 9.72
N ALA A 351 4.80 42.46 9.24
CA ALA A 351 3.71 43.35 8.80
C ALA A 351 2.92 43.93 10.00
N GLY A 352 2.79 43.17 11.10
CA GLY A 352 2.16 43.62 12.35
C GLY A 352 3.02 44.58 13.18
N GLY A 353 4.35 44.57 13.01
CA GLY A 353 5.29 45.46 13.72
C GLY A 353 5.36 46.90 13.21
N LYS A 354 4.45 47.34 12.34
CA LYS A 354 4.41 48.74 11.85
C LYS A 354 3.19 49.56 12.26
N ASN A 355 2.26 49.00 13.01
CA ASN A 355 1.10 49.76 13.50
C ASN A 355 0.91 49.58 15.01
N GLY A 356 1.43 50.54 15.79
CA GLY A 356 0.89 50.86 17.11
C GLY A 356 1.89 50.88 18.25
N GLU A 357 2.73 51.91 18.33
CA GLU A 357 3.19 52.44 19.62
C GLU A 357 3.45 53.95 19.50
N THR A 358 2.35 54.71 19.49
CA THR A 358 2.35 56.08 20.01
C THR A 358 1.60 56.06 21.34
N THR A 359 2.32 55.84 22.43
CA THR A 359 1.88 56.22 23.76
C THR A 359 2.97 57.03 24.43
N ASN A 360 2.57 58.26 24.77
CA ASN A 360 3.33 59.30 25.43
C ASN A 360 4.13 58.82 26.65
N GLY A 361 5.39 59.25 26.68
CA GLY A 361 5.95 60.01 27.80
C GLY A 361 6.12 59.28 29.14
N LYS A 362 7.35 58.80 29.38
CA LYS A 362 8.19 59.24 30.51
C LYS A 362 9.57 58.61 30.38
N VAL A 363 10.56 59.47 30.12
CA VAL A 363 11.97 59.13 30.30
C VAL A 363 12.20 59.02 31.81
N VAL A 364 12.56 57.84 32.29
CA VAL A 364 13.28 57.68 33.54
C VAL A 364 14.60 57.02 33.18
N GLU A 365 15.67 57.82 33.23
CA GLU A 365 17.03 57.33 33.25
C GLU A 365 17.24 56.50 34.53
N GLU A 366 17.59 55.22 34.39
CA GLU A 366 18.25 54.49 35.48
C GLU A 366 19.73 54.33 35.14
N LYS A 367 20.53 55.12 35.88
CA LYS A 367 21.97 54.98 36.00
C LYS A 367 22.32 53.58 36.50
N LYS A 368 23.20 52.90 35.76
CA LYS A 368 24.06 51.85 36.32
C LYS A 368 24.98 52.46 37.36
N THR A 369 24.95 51.94 38.58
CA THR A 369 26.08 52.02 39.50
C THR A 369 26.40 50.63 40.03
N GLU A 370 27.68 50.33 39.91
CA GLU A 370 28.39 49.16 40.42
C GLU A 370 28.37 49.10 41.96
N ASN A 371 28.67 47.89 42.45
CA ASN A 371 29.18 47.54 43.78
C ASN A 371 28.17 47.47 44.93
N GLY A 372 28.11 46.29 45.55
CA GLY A 372 27.40 46.03 46.80
C GLY A 372 27.68 44.64 47.32
N GLU A 373 28.73 44.55 48.12
CA GLU A 373 29.18 43.37 48.86
C GLU A 373 28.11 42.73 49.76
N ALA A 374 28.33 41.45 50.05
CA ALA A 374 27.62 40.65 51.02
C ALA A 374 27.74 41.21 52.44
N ILE A 375 26.63 41.30 53.19
CA ILE A 375 26.59 41.07 54.63
C ILE A 375 25.26 40.39 55.00
N ALA A 376 25.38 39.22 55.65
CA ALA A 376 24.30 38.48 56.29
C ALA A 376 24.08 38.93 57.74
N ALA A 377 22.81 39.05 58.15
CA ALA A 377 22.27 38.98 59.52
C ALA A 377 20.75 39.25 59.40
N ARG A 378 19.80 38.44 59.86
CA ARG A 378 19.69 37.42 60.91
C ARG A 378 18.72 36.32 60.49
#